data_AF-A0A956E2T1-F1
#
_entry.id   AF-A0A956E2T1-F1
#
_cell.length_a   1.000
_cell.length_b   1.000
_cell.length_c   1.000
_cell.angle_alpha   90.00
_cell.angle_beta   90.00
_cell.angle_gamma   90.00
#
_symmetry.space_group_name_H-M   'P 1'
#
loop_
_entity.id
_entity.type
_entity.pdbx_description
1 polymer ?
#
loop_
_entity_poly.entity_id
_entity_poly.type
_entity_poly.pdbx_seq_one_letter_code
_entity_poly.pdbx_strand_id
1 'polypeptide(L)'
;MIRKATLRMGALVTLGGFAMLACSNADDETSSENGGSIVVSASGEELALEGYPFPPQPGVEAFFGDGWEVKFSKVLVVISDVHLSESPDTSPTDQSKVGKRVASLPGAFAVNLAAPGDLVGKGGGGERAWALGRMENQNLDGGAAFDSSQRYAFGYSLVDASDDVINLQGFTADDPDWQEMKQNHWTHLLVGTATFKGSECKASKEGYDFDALPTSVKFRFGFEADVSMENCQNPENTGAAFDGEEFQRGVQVKAGSETTVQATIHTDHLFWDTVDHGAIPLFNQFAAQARDVGGEFVVTMEDLVGVPLAPVVDAQDRSMPWRSCVDASEYTLPTVPSEVTFETEGNDAISDLHDFLIFNASTMGHLNQDGLCYAPGFEHSH
;
A
#
# COMPACT_ATOMS: atom_id res chain seq x y z
N MET A 1 -66.31 15.00 -13.47
CA MET A 1 -66.78 15.55 -12.18
C MET A 1 -65.52 15.93 -11.39
N ILE A 2 -65.19 17.13 -10.93
CA ILE A 2 -65.75 18.49 -10.82
C ILE A 2 -64.49 19.40 -10.85
N ARG A 3 -64.28 20.19 -11.92
CA ARG A 3 -64.29 21.68 -11.97
C ARG A 3 -63.41 22.47 -10.97
N LYS A 4 -62.45 23.19 -11.56
CA LYS A 4 -62.10 24.64 -11.45
C LYS A 4 -61.78 25.23 -10.06
N ALA A 5 -60.62 25.89 -9.97
CA ALA A 5 -60.58 27.35 -9.76
C ALA A 5 -59.24 27.95 -10.23
N THR A 6 -59.36 28.97 -11.05
CA THR A 6 -58.32 29.88 -11.56
C THR A 6 -58.34 31.12 -10.66
N LEU A 7 -57.17 31.68 -10.31
CA LEU A 7 -57.10 33.08 -9.88
C LEU A 7 -55.90 33.77 -10.56
N ARG A 8 -56.22 34.83 -11.30
CA ARG A 8 -55.29 35.81 -11.91
C ARG A 8 -55.55 37.16 -11.25
N MET A 9 -54.49 37.88 -10.88
CA MET A 9 -54.31 39.34 -10.75
C MET A 9 -52.80 39.50 -10.53
N GLY A 10 -51.97 40.20 -11.34
CA GLY A 10 -52.11 41.49 -12.01
C GLY A 10 -51.95 42.61 -10.97
N ALA A 11 -50.98 43.53 -10.97
CA ALA A 11 -49.79 43.84 -11.77
C ALA A 11 -48.96 44.83 -10.91
N LEU A 12 -47.63 44.94 -11.08
CA LEU A 12 -46.96 46.25 -11.10
C LEU A 12 -45.54 46.16 -11.67
N VAL A 13 -45.27 47.13 -12.53
CA VAL A 13 -44.03 47.38 -13.26
C VAL A 13 -43.03 48.12 -12.37
N THR A 14 -41.77 47.72 -12.40
CA THR A 14 -40.64 48.62 -12.16
C THR A 14 -39.55 48.32 -13.17
N LEU A 15 -39.40 49.21 -14.15
CA LEU A 15 -38.20 49.36 -14.96
C LEU A 15 -37.07 49.86 -14.06
N GLY A 16 -35.98 49.11 -13.99
CA GLY A 16 -34.70 49.57 -13.46
C GLY A 16 -33.61 49.07 -14.40
N GLY A 17 -33.20 49.93 -15.33
CA GLY A 17 -32.06 49.66 -16.19
C GLY A 17 -30.77 49.74 -15.39
N PHE A 18 -29.94 48.71 -15.49
CA PHE A 18 -28.51 48.81 -15.28
C PHE A 18 -27.83 48.16 -16.47
N ALA A 19 -27.22 49.02 -17.30
CA ALA A 19 -26.21 48.61 -18.25
C ALA A 19 -24.98 48.16 -17.46
N MET A 20 -24.53 46.94 -17.67
CA MET A 20 -23.19 46.50 -17.30
C MET A 20 -22.45 46.12 -18.57
N LEU A 21 -21.28 46.74 -18.69
CA LEU A 21 -20.42 46.79 -19.84
C LEU A 21 -20.00 45.40 -20.30
N ALA A 22 -20.15 45.17 -21.60
CA ALA A 22 -19.28 44.27 -22.34
C ALA A 22 -17.89 44.90 -22.40
N CYS A 23 -16.96 44.36 -21.63
CA CYS A 23 -15.52 44.49 -21.88
C CYS A 23 -15.02 43.11 -22.24
N SER A 24 -14.83 42.91 -23.55
CA SER A 24 -13.97 41.89 -24.12
C SER A 24 -12.55 42.10 -23.60
N ASN A 25 -12.07 41.19 -22.77
CA ASN A 25 -10.65 40.86 -22.74
C ASN A 25 -10.54 39.46 -23.32
N ALA A 26 -10.23 39.42 -24.61
CA ALA A 26 -9.43 38.34 -25.16
C ALA A 26 -8.04 38.38 -24.48
N ASP A 27 -7.35 37.25 -24.52
CA ASP A 27 -5.97 37.01 -24.08
C ASP A 27 -5.86 36.52 -22.62
N ASP A 28 -6.22 35.24 -22.41
CA ASP A 28 -5.22 34.21 -22.07
C ASP A 28 -5.81 32.80 -22.26
N GLU A 29 -6.14 32.44 -23.51
CA GLU A 29 -6.15 31.02 -23.88
C GLU A 29 -4.69 30.61 -24.07
N THR A 30 -4.04 30.24 -22.96
CA THR A 30 -2.92 29.32 -23.06
C THR A 30 -3.48 28.01 -23.58
N SER A 31 -3.15 27.71 -24.83
CA SER A 31 -3.50 26.48 -25.53
C SER A 31 -3.26 25.26 -24.64
N SER A 32 -4.33 24.68 -24.09
CA SER A 32 -4.34 23.39 -23.41
C SER A 32 -4.23 22.22 -24.39
N GLU A 33 -3.64 22.43 -25.57
CA GLU A 33 -3.90 21.52 -26.69
C GLU A 33 -3.06 20.24 -26.69
N ASN A 34 -2.19 19.96 -25.71
CA ASN A 34 -1.53 18.64 -25.61
C ASN A 34 -1.24 18.12 -24.18
N GLY A 35 -1.52 18.86 -23.11
CA GLY A 35 -1.20 18.41 -21.74
C GLY A 35 -2.27 17.50 -21.15
N GLY A 36 -1.91 16.29 -20.74
CA GLY A 36 -2.73 15.50 -19.80
C GLY A 36 -2.51 15.94 -18.35
N SER A 37 -3.27 15.36 -17.42
CA SER A 37 -3.06 15.53 -15.97
C SER A 37 -2.79 14.18 -15.31
N ILE A 38 -2.17 14.20 -14.13
CA ILE A 38 -1.96 13.00 -13.32
C ILE A 38 -2.80 13.08 -12.06
N VAL A 39 -3.63 12.06 -11.82
CA VAL A 39 -4.30 11.86 -10.53
C VAL A 39 -3.51 10.83 -9.74
N VAL A 40 -3.12 11.19 -8.53
CA VAL A 40 -2.43 10.31 -7.59
C VAL A 40 -3.47 9.70 -6.65
N SER A 41 -3.38 8.40 -6.47
CA SER A 41 -4.21 7.64 -5.56
C SER A 41 -3.38 6.75 -4.64
N ALA A 42 -3.98 6.25 -3.56
CA ALA A 42 -3.38 5.27 -2.66
C ALA A 42 -4.34 4.12 -2.38
N SER A 43 -3.80 2.92 -2.27
CA SER A 43 -4.56 1.70 -1.98
C SER A 43 -3.69 0.65 -1.30
N GLY A 44 -4.31 -0.23 -0.53
CA GLY A 44 -3.68 -1.48 -0.04
C GLY A 44 -4.19 -2.70 -0.78
N GLU A 45 -4.73 -2.48 -1.98
CA GLU A 45 -5.40 -3.45 -2.85
C GLU A 45 -6.59 -4.16 -2.18
N GLU A 46 -7.04 -5.25 -2.78
CA GLU A 46 -8.06 -6.10 -2.18
C GLU A 46 -7.60 -6.69 -0.85
N LEU A 47 -6.29 -6.90 -0.69
CA LEU A 47 -5.70 -7.49 0.51
C LEU A 47 -5.96 -6.63 1.77
N ALA A 48 -5.81 -5.31 1.69
CA ALA A 48 -6.11 -4.44 2.82
C ALA A 48 -7.62 -4.30 3.08
N LEU A 49 -8.45 -4.36 2.04
CA LEU A 49 -9.91 -4.17 2.12
C LEU A 49 -10.65 -5.43 2.60
N GLU A 50 -10.28 -6.58 2.05
CA GLU A 50 -10.98 -7.85 2.26
C GLU A 50 -10.21 -8.80 3.20
N GLY A 51 -8.90 -8.61 3.31
CA GLY A 51 -8.00 -9.51 4.02
C GLY A 51 -7.62 -10.73 3.19
N TYR A 52 -7.26 -11.80 3.88
CA TYR A 52 -6.80 -13.06 3.31
C TYR A 52 -7.78 -14.16 3.68
N PRO A 53 -8.70 -14.55 2.80
CA PRO A 53 -9.69 -15.56 3.10
C PRO A 53 -9.05 -16.95 3.19
N PHE A 54 -9.52 -17.77 4.13
CA PHE A 54 -9.15 -19.19 4.23
C PHE A 54 -10.41 -20.05 4.46
N PRO A 55 -10.58 -21.20 3.77
CA PRO A 55 -9.68 -21.77 2.76
C PRO A 55 -9.61 -20.93 1.47
N PRO A 56 -8.47 -20.99 0.74
CA PRO A 56 -8.32 -20.24 -0.49
C PRO A 56 -9.43 -20.59 -1.48
N GLN A 57 -10.00 -19.55 -2.10
CA GLN A 57 -11.02 -19.69 -3.13
C GLN A 57 -10.40 -19.52 -4.52
N PRO A 58 -10.95 -20.15 -5.57
CA PRO A 58 -10.48 -19.91 -6.93
C PRO A 58 -10.49 -18.42 -7.28
N GLY A 59 -9.35 -17.90 -7.75
CA GLY A 59 -9.21 -16.50 -8.13
C GLY A 59 -8.85 -15.54 -6.99
N VAL A 60 -8.59 -16.04 -5.78
CA VAL A 60 -7.96 -15.24 -4.72
C VAL A 60 -6.45 -15.23 -4.95
N GLU A 61 -5.85 -14.04 -4.96
CA GLU A 61 -4.43 -13.84 -5.30
C GLU A 61 -3.49 -14.21 -4.16
N ALA A 62 -3.89 -14.01 -2.90
CA ALA A 62 -3.06 -14.33 -1.74
C ALA A 62 -3.86 -14.98 -0.59
N PHE A 63 -3.20 -15.89 0.13
CA PHE A 63 -3.74 -16.58 1.30
C PHE A 63 -2.62 -17.07 2.20
N PHE A 64 -2.93 -17.34 3.47
CA PHE A 64 -1.95 -17.90 4.40
C PHE A 64 -1.83 -19.42 4.24
N GLY A 65 -0.64 -19.88 3.86
CA GLY A 65 -0.37 -21.30 3.60
C GLY A 65 -0.58 -22.20 4.81
N ASP A 66 -0.43 -21.66 6.02
CA ASP A 66 -0.50 -22.36 7.29
C ASP A 66 -1.88 -22.33 7.98
N GLY A 67 -2.91 -21.92 7.23
CA GLY A 67 -4.32 -22.17 7.58
C GLY A 67 -5.07 -21.01 8.22
N TRP A 68 -4.58 -19.78 8.08
CA TRP A 68 -5.14 -18.62 8.75
C TRP A 68 -6.01 -17.77 7.81
N GLU A 69 -7.18 -17.38 8.27
CA GLU A 69 -7.94 -16.26 7.70
C GLU A 69 -7.47 -14.98 8.41
N VAL A 70 -7.05 -13.95 7.68
CA VAL A 70 -6.64 -12.66 8.24
C VAL A 70 -7.58 -11.57 7.76
N LYS A 71 -8.06 -10.71 8.66
CA LYS A 71 -8.86 -9.52 8.33
C LYS A 71 -8.30 -8.29 9.01
N PHE A 72 -8.12 -7.23 8.23
CA PHE A 72 -7.74 -5.93 8.77
C PHE A 72 -8.97 -5.15 9.22
N SER A 73 -8.83 -4.50 10.37
CA SER A 73 -9.72 -3.45 10.82
C SER A 73 -9.15 -2.06 10.50
N LYS A 74 -7.83 -1.97 10.35
CA LYS A 74 -7.10 -0.76 9.97
C LYS A 74 -5.79 -1.09 9.28
N VAL A 75 -5.49 -0.31 8.26
CA VAL A 75 -4.17 -0.22 7.63
C VAL A 75 -3.93 1.27 7.43
N LEU A 76 -3.33 1.92 8.40
CA LEU A 76 -3.00 3.34 8.33
C LEU A 76 -1.59 3.50 7.76
N VAL A 77 -1.45 4.37 6.75
CA VAL A 77 -0.17 4.71 6.14
C VAL A 77 -0.05 6.21 5.99
N VAL A 78 1.17 6.75 6.02
CA VAL A 78 1.44 8.17 5.76
C VAL A 78 2.34 8.31 4.54
N ILE A 79 1.79 8.92 3.48
CA ILE A 79 2.45 9.12 2.19
C ILE A 79 2.79 10.60 2.03
N SER A 80 4.01 10.91 1.62
CA SER A 80 4.49 12.26 1.35
C SER A 80 5.47 12.29 0.17
N ASP A 81 6.06 13.45 -0.10
CA ASP A 81 7.00 13.72 -1.20
C ASP A 81 6.60 13.11 -2.55
N VAL A 82 5.31 13.11 -2.86
CA VAL A 82 4.82 12.57 -4.14
C VAL A 82 5.28 13.50 -5.27
N HIS A 83 5.99 12.94 -6.24
CA HIS A 83 6.66 13.75 -7.25
C HIS A 83 6.85 13.05 -8.61
N LEU A 84 7.21 13.87 -9.59
CA LEU A 84 7.59 13.43 -10.93
C LEU A 84 8.94 14.02 -11.32
N SER A 85 9.80 13.19 -11.91
CA SER A 85 11.09 13.58 -12.45
C SER A 85 11.20 13.19 -13.93
N GLU A 86 12.00 13.90 -14.70
CA GLU A 86 12.27 13.56 -16.11
C GLU A 86 13.11 12.28 -16.23
N SER A 87 13.17 11.72 -17.43
CA SER A 87 14.18 10.71 -17.82
C SER A 87 14.30 9.51 -16.85
N PRO A 88 13.23 8.72 -16.64
CA PRO A 88 13.27 7.52 -15.80
C PRO A 88 14.33 6.48 -16.23
N ASP A 89 14.73 6.54 -17.50
CA ASP A 89 15.66 5.59 -18.13
C ASP A 89 17.09 6.15 -18.23
N THR A 90 17.47 7.11 -17.37
CA THR A 90 18.79 7.76 -17.41
C THR A 90 19.94 6.74 -17.33
N SER A 91 19.75 5.65 -16.60
CA SER A 91 20.69 4.52 -16.53
C SER A 91 19.97 3.18 -16.70
N PRO A 92 20.29 2.37 -17.72
CA PRO A 92 19.70 1.04 -17.88
C PRO A 92 19.94 0.08 -16.71
N THR A 93 21.02 0.28 -15.95
CA THR A 93 21.44 -0.64 -14.88
C THR A 93 21.34 -0.03 -13.48
N ASP A 94 20.73 1.14 -13.33
CA ASP A 94 20.59 1.82 -12.04
C ASP A 94 19.26 2.58 -11.99
N GLN A 95 18.26 1.97 -11.37
CA GLN A 95 16.91 2.52 -11.22
C GLN A 95 16.91 3.83 -10.40
N SER A 96 17.90 4.08 -9.55
CA SER A 96 17.98 5.32 -8.76
C SER A 96 18.26 6.58 -9.59
N LYS A 97 18.66 6.43 -10.86
CA LYS A 97 19.08 7.56 -11.70
C LYS A 97 17.93 8.09 -12.52
N VAL A 98 17.51 9.31 -12.20
CA VAL A 98 16.48 10.07 -12.89
C VAL A 98 16.99 11.46 -13.27
N GLY A 99 16.25 12.14 -14.13
CA GLY A 99 16.45 13.54 -14.49
C GLY A 99 15.93 14.51 -13.43
N LYS A 100 15.68 15.75 -13.85
CA LYS A 100 15.22 16.83 -12.97
C LYS A 100 13.80 16.54 -12.44
N ARG A 101 13.54 16.83 -11.16
CA ARG A 101 12.18 16.87 -10.61
C ARG A 101 11.38 18.04 -11.22
N VAL A 102 10.23 17.74 -11.82
CA VAL A 102 9.43 18.68 -12.61
C VAL A 102 8.03 18.92 -12.05
N ALA A 103 7.51 17.99 -11.24
CA ALA A 103 6.28 18.20 -10.52
C ALA A 103 6.33 17.62 -9.10
N SER A 104 5.52 18.18 -8.21
CA SER A 104 5.27 17.63 -6.88
C SER A 104 3.83 17.89 -6.47
N LEU A 105 3.22 16.91 -5.81
CA LEU A 105 1.95 17.06 -5.13
C LEU A 105 2.25 17.47 -3.66
N PRO A 106 1.89 18.69 -3.24
CA PRO A 106 2.27 19.19 -1.93
C PRO A 106 1.49 18.54 -0.80
N GLY A 107 2.19 18.29 0.32
CA GLY A 107 1.61 17.82 1.57
C GLY A 107 1.86 16.34 1.87
N ALA A 108 1.54 15.96 3.09
CA ALA A 108 1.49 14.57 3.53
C ALA A 108 0.05 14.11 3.68
N PHE A 109 -0.19 12.84 3.39
CA PHE A 109 -1.50 12.20 3.33
C PHE A 109 -1.48 11.00 4.26
N ALA A 110 -2.35 10.97 5.27
CA ALA A 110 -2.57 9.76 6.05
C ALA A 110 -3.86 9.08 5.59
N VAL A 111 -3.77 7.79 5.27
CA VAL A 111 -4.83 7.06 4.59
C VAL A 111 -5.11 5.75 5.33
N ASN A 112 -6.38 5.46 5.59
CA ASN A 112 -6.81 4.13 6.00
C ASN A 112 -7.13 3.27 4.78
N LEU A 113 -6.20 2.40 4.40
CA LEU A 113 -6.30 1.52 3.25
C LEU A 113 -7.27 0.36 3.46
N ALA A 114 -7.65 0.05 4.70
CA ALA A 114 -8.71 -0.90 5.00
C ALA A 114 -10.13 -0.30 4.84
N ALA A 115 -10.24 1.00 4.54
CA ALA A 115 -11.50 1.66 4.21
C ALA A 115 -11.57 1.92 2.69
N PRO A 116 -12.72 1.67 2.05
CA PRO A 116 -12.84 1.84 0.61
C PRO A 116 -12.81 3.32 0.21
N GLY A 117 -11.94 3.66 -0.73
CA GLY A 117 -11.89 5.00 -1.34
C GLY A 117 -12.89 5.20 -2.49
N ASP A 118 -12.87 6.40 -3.06
CA ASP A 118 -13.81 6.84 -4.10
C ASP A 118 -13.38 6.50 -5.54
N LEU A 119 -12.10 6.14 -5.75
CA LEU A 119 -11.59 5.74 -7.05
C LEU A 119 -11.65 4.21 -7.22
N VAL A 120 -11.69 3.77 -8.47
CA VAL A 120 -11.41 2.37 -8.80
C VAL A 120 -9.90 2.18 -8.68
N GLY A 121 -9.49 1.14 -7.94
CA GLY A 121 -8.08 0.80 -7.77
C GLY A 121 -7.45 0.18 -9.02
N LYS A 122 -6.13 0.04 -8.99
CA LYS A 122 -5.31 -0.43 -10.11
C LYS A 122 -5.05 -1.94 -10.09
N GLY A 123 -5.09 -2.62 -8.95
CA GLY A 123 -5.03 -4.08 -8.71
C GLY A 123 -6.15 -4.89 -9.34
N GLY A 124 -7.35 -4.33 -9.50
CA GLY A 124 -8.48 -5.03 -10.15
C GLY A 124 -9.48 -5.58 -9.13
N GLY A 125 -10.22 -6.63 -9.51
CA GLY A 125 -11.17 -7.39 -8.67
C GLY A 125 -12.38 -6.65 -8.03
N GLY A 126 -12.38 -5.32 -7.99
CA GLY A 126 -13.33 -4.53 -7.18
C GLY A 126 -12.65 -3.54 -6.24
N GLU A 127 -11.33 -3.56 -6.17
CA GLU A 127 -10.48 -2.65 -5.42
C GLU A 127 -10.91 -1.17 -5.51
N ARG A 128 -10.78 -0.50 -4.37
CA ARG A 128 -11.08 0.91 -4.18
C ARG A 128 -9.86 1.67 -3.69
N ALA A 129 -9.60 2.83 -4.29
CA ALA A 129 -8.46 3.66 -3.96
C ALA A 129 -8.86 5.07 -3.51
N TRP A 130 -8.07 5.66 -2.63
CA TRP A 130 -8.22 7.01 -2.10
C TRP A 130 -7.51 8.01 -3.00
N ALA A 131 -8.17 9.11 -3.38
CA ALA A 131 -7.56 10.16 -4.20
C ALA A 131 -6.68 11.05 -3.32
N LEU A 132 -5.36 11.05 -3.53
CA LEU A 132 -4.45 11.95 -2.80
C LEU A 132 -4.50 13.36 -3.40
N GLY A 133 -4.51 13.46 -4.72
CA GLY A 133 -4.60 14.75 -5.39
C GLY A 133 -4.32 14.67 -6.88
N ARG A 134 -4.12 15.83 -7.49
CA ARG A 134 -3.92 15.98 -8.93
C ARG A 134 -2.75 16.89 -9.22
N MET A 135 -1.88 16.48 -10.14
CA MET A 135 -0.87 17.32 -10.76
C MET A 135 -1.36 17.71 -12.16
N GLU A 136 -1.64 19.00 -12.35
CA GLU A 136 -2.17 19.53 -13.63
C GLU A 136 -1.05 19.87 -14.63
N ASN A 137 0.16 20.10 -14.14
CA ASN A 137 1.31 20.52 -14.93
C ASN A 137 2.61 20.27 -14.17
N GLN A 138 3.73 20.60 -14.82
CA GLN A 138 5.07 20.60 -14.25
C GLN A 138 5.26 21.83 -13.36
N ASN A 139 4.64 21.83 -12.17
CA ASN A 139 4.63 22.97 -11.25
C ASN A 139 6.02 23.39 -10.71
N LEU A 140 7.04 22.55 -10.88
CA LEU A 140 8.45 22.86 -10.57
C LEU A 140 9.26 23.26 -11.82
N ASP A 141 8.64 23.25 -13.00
CA ASP A 141 9.24 23.65 -14.28
C ASP A 141 8.39 24.71 -15.01
N GLY A 142 8.12 25.82 -14.31
CA GLY A 142 7.42 26.96 -14.88
C GLY A 142 5.95 26.70 -15.24
N GLY A 143 5.35 25.60 -14.76
CA GLY A 143 3.97 25.22 -15.07
C GLY A 143 3.79 24.67 -16.48
N ALA A 144 4.85 24.17 -17.10
CA ALA A 144 4.77 23.54 -18.42
C ALA A 144 3.78 22.37 -18.43
N ALA A 145 3.06 22.18 -19.53
CA ALA A 145 2.24 20.99 -19.73
C ALA A 145 3.12 19.72 -19.71
N PHE A 146 2.56 18.59 -19.26
CA PHE A 146 3.23 17.30 -19.39
C PHE A 146 3.30 16.88 -20.87
N ASP A 147 4.47 16.39 -21.30
CA ASP A 147 4.70 15.84 -22.62
C ASP A 147 4.19 14.40 -22.70
N SER A 148 3.10 14.19 -23.44
CA SER A 148 2.50 12.87 -23.62
C SER A 148 3.32 11.91 -24.48
N SER A 149 4.49 12.31 -24.98
CA SER A 149 5.44 11.44 -25.70
C SER A 149 6.57 10.92 -24.81
N GLN A 150 6.64 11.36 -23.55
CA GLN A 150 7.69 10.99 -22.61
C GLN A 150 7.13 10.36 -21.34
N ARG A 151 7.90 9.49 -20.70
CA ARG A 151 7.62 9.00 -19.35
C ARG A 151 8.30 9.88 -18.31
N TYR A 152 7.65 10.01 -17.16
CA TYR A 152 8.18 10.68 -15.98
C TYR A 152 8.44 9.65 -14.88
N ALA A 153 9.62 9.66 -14.28
CA ALA A 153 9.89 8.88 -13.08
C ALA A 153 8.91 9.31 -11.98
N PHE A 154 8.18 8.37 -11.42
CA PHE A 154 7.28 8.61 -10.29
C PHE A 154 7.96 8.18 -9.00
N GLY A 155 7.77 8.97 -7.95
CA GLY A 155 8.24 8.63 -6.61
C GLY A 155 7.38 9.23 -5.52
N TYR A 156 7.49 8.65 -4.33
CA TYR A 156 6.82 9.05 -3.09
C TYR A 156 7.58 8.51 -1.89
N SER A 157 7.26 9.00 -0.69
CA SER A 157 7.86 8.50 0.54
C SER A 157 6.80 8.05 1.53
N LEU A 158 7.13 7.02 2.29
CA LEU A 158 6.44 6.65 3.53
C LEU A 158 7.18 7.36 4.65
N VAL A 159 6.46 8.17 5.43
CA VAL A 159 7.07 9.09 6.41
C VAL A 159 6.36 9.01 7.76
N ASP A 160 7.01 9.48 8.82
CA ASP A 160 6.40 9.60 10.14
C ASP A 160 5.01 10.27 10.14
N ALA A 161 4.11 9.69 10.92
CA ALA A 161 2.91 10.39 11.37
C ALA A 161 3.27 11.64 12.18
N SER A 162 2.71 12.79 11.80
CA SER A 162 2.96 14.07 12.46
C SER A 162 1.73 14.98 12.42
N ASP A 163 1.76 16.06 13.19
CA ASP A 163 0.72 17.09 13.17
C ASP A 163 0.72 17.92 11.86
N ASP A 164 1.80 17.85 11.08
CA ASP A 164 1.91 18.50 9.77
C ASP A 164 1.24 17.70 8.65
N VAL A 165 0.70 16.51 8.94
CA VAL A 165 -0.11 15.74 7.99
C VAL A 165 -1.47 16.39 7.82
N ILE A 166 -1.72 16.89 6.61
CA ILE A 166 -2.85 17.79 6.33
C ILE A 166 -4.09 17.08 5.79
N ASN A 167 -3.97 15.83 5.32
CA ASN A 167 -5.04 15.13 4.62
C ASN A 167 -5.27 13.73 5.23
N LEU A 168 -6.31 13.60 6.06
CA LEU A 168 -6.74 12.33 6.63
C LEU A 168 -7.85 11.71 5.79
N GLN A 169 -7.69 10.46 5.35
CA GLN A 169 -8.65 9.77 4.50
C GLN A 169 -9.12 8.45 5.12
N GLY A 170 -10.43 8.27 5.26
CA GLY A 170 -11.02 7.07 5.86
C GLY A 170 -11.00 7.02 7.39
N PHE A 171 -10.60 8.11 8.08
CA PHE A 171 -10.62 8.26 9.54
C PHE A 171 -10.58 9.75 9.94
N THR A 172 -10.56 10.05 11.25
CA THR A 172 -10.59 11.42 11.79
C THR A 172 -9.35 11.73 12.64
N ALA A 173 -9.04 13.00 12.85
CA ALA A 173 -7.89 13.40 13.68
C ALA A 173 -7.97 12.89 15.13
N ASP A 174 -9.17 12.73 15.70
CA ASP A 174 -9.37 12.22 17.07
C ASP A 174 -9.25 10.68 17.18
N ASP A 175 -8.90 10.02 16.08
CA ASP A 175 -8.73 8.57 16.06
C ASP A 175 -7.56 8.17 16.98
N PRO A 176 -7.78 7.27 17.97
CA PRO A 176 -6.74 6.91 18.94
C PRO A 176 -5.55 6.21 18.29
N ASP A 177 -5.76 5.45 17.22
CA ASP A 177 -4.69 4.78 16.48
C ASP A 177 -3.81 5.81 15.75
N TRP A 178 -4.43 6.88 15.23
CA TRP A 178 -3.69 8.00 14.64
C TRP A 178 -2.87 8.76 15.69
N GLN A 179 -3.43 8.99 16.88
CA GLN A 179 -2.69 9.64 17.97
C GLN A 179 -1.50 8.80 18.42
N GLU A 180 -1.64 7.48 18.46
CA GLU A 180 -0.55 6.56 18.78
C GLU A 180 0.54 6.55 17.70
N MET A 181 0.18 6.54 16.41
CA MET A 181 1.18 6.66 15.33
C MET A 181 2.00 7.94 15.48
N LYS A 182 1.36 9.09 15.74
CA LYS A 182 2.07 10.36 15.97
C LYS A 182 2.96 10.33 17.21
N GLN A 183 2.51 9.68 18.27
CA GLN A 183 3.28 9.56 19.51
C GLN A 183 4.55 8.72 19.31
N ASN A 184 4.45 7.67 18.51
CA ASN A 184 5.53 6.71 18.31
C ASN A 184 6.32 6.92 17.00
N HIS A 185 6.03 7.98 16.25
CA HIS A 185 6.70 8.26 14.97
C HIS A 185 6.57 7.07 14.00
N TRP A 186 5.36 6.54 13.85
CA TRP A 186 5.11 5.42 12.95
C TRP A 186 4.70 5.88 11.55
N THR A 187 5.21 5.17 10.55
CA THR A 187 4.85 5.32 9.13
C THR A 187 3.64 4.46 8.75
N HIS A 188 3.52 3.29 9.38
CA HIS A 188 2.45 2.32 9.17
C HIS A 188 1.85 1.86 10.49
N LEU A 189 0.57 1.55 10.46
CA LEU A 189 -0.11 0.80 11.52
C LEU A 189 -1.10 -0.19 10.92
N LEU A 190 -0.88 -1.48 11.18
CA LEU A 190 -1.78 -2.56 10.79
C LEU A 190 -2.44 -3.14 12.04
N VAL A 191 -3.76 -3.19 12.02
CA VAL A 191 -4.58 -3.75 13.11
C VAL A 191 -5.57 -4.72 12.52
N GLY A 192 -5.56 -5.96 13.01
CA GLY A 192 -6.44 -6.99 12.49
C GLY A 192 -6.65 -8.18 13.40
N THR A 193 -7.30 -9.19 12.86
CA THR A 193 -7.53 -10.47 13.51
C THR A 193 -7.19 -11.59 12.55
N ALA A 194 -6.34 -12.50 13.01
CA ALA A 194 -6.10 -13.78 12.38
C ALA A 194 -6.94 -14.86 13.07
N THR A 195 -7.68 -15.65 12.31
CA THR A 195 -8.46 -16.79 12.80
C THR A 195 -8.00 -18.06 12.12
N PHE A 196 -7.62 -19.06 12.88
CA PHE A 196 -7.22 -20.35 12.34
C PHE A 196 -8.46 -21.07 11.77
N LYS A 197 -8.40 -21.40 10.47
CA LYS A 197 -9.43 -22.11 9.71
C LYS A 197 -8.90 -23.41 9.08
N GLY A 198 -7.61 -23.67 9.23
CA GLY A 198 -6.92 -24.82 8.66
C GLY A 198 -7.53 -26.15 9.10
N SER A 199 -7.51 -27.11 8.19
CA SER A 199 -7.87 -28.50 8.43
C SER A 199 -6.92 -29.40 7.67
N GLU A 200 -6.71 -30.64 8.14
CA GLU A 200 -5.84 -31.62 7.47
C GLU A 200 -4.40 -31.11 7.24
N CYS A 201 -3.93 -30.22 8.11
CA CYS A 201 -2.63 -29.60 7.99
C CYS A 201 -1.49 -30.62 8.16
N LYS A 202 -0.40 -30.39 7.44
CA LYS A 202 0.84 -31.14 7.52
C LYS A 202 1.91 -30.27 8.16
N ALA A 203 2.81 -30.90 8.90
CA ALA A 203 4.00 -30.25 9.45
C ALA A 203 5.26 -30.84 8.80
N SER A 204 6.30 -30.04 8.63
CA SER A 204 7.62 -30.48 8.17
C SER A 204 8.32 -31.44 9.14
N LYS A 205 7.93 -31.40 10.42
CA LYS A 205 8.48 -32.24 11.50
C LYS A 205 7.40 -32.56 12.54
N GLU A 206 7.44 -33.79 13.06
CA GLU A 206 6.54 -34.25 14.12
C GLU A 206 6.94 -33.73 15.51
N GLY A 207 5.99 -33.75 16.44
CA GLY A 207 6.24 -33.50 17.87
C GLY A 207 6.02 -32.07 18.34
N TYR A 208 5.70 -31.14 17.44
CA TYR A 208 5.21 -29.82 17.81
C TYR A 208 3.69 -29.85 18.01
N ASP A 209 3.23 -29.32 19.15
CA ASP A 209 1.81 -29.27 19.49
C ASP A 209 1.19 -27.97 18.99
N PHE A 210 0.66 -28.00 17.77
CA PHE A 210 -0.03 -26.85 17.18
C PHE A 210 -1.37 -26.54 17.85
N ASP A 211 -1.98 -27.49 18.58
CA ASP A 211 -3.24 -27.27 19.29
C ASP A 211 -3.03 -26.38 20.53
N ALA A 212 -1.77 -26.19 20.95
CA ALA A 212 -1.41 -25.24 22.00
C ALA A 212 -1.42 -23.78 21.52
N LEU A 213 -1.41 -23.53 20.21
CA LEU A 213 -1.52 -22.18 19.67
C LEU A 213 -2.98 -21.67 19.79
N PRO A 214 -3.18 -20.37 20.09
CA PRO A 214 -4.51 -19.79 20.05
C PRO A 214 -5.09 -19.88 18.63
N THR A 215 -6.40 -20.12 18.50
CA THR A 215 -7.07 -20.19 17.18
C THR A 215 -7.62 -18.85 16.70
N SER A 216 -7.50 -17.80 17.51
CA SER A 216 -7.90 -16.43 17.17
C SER A 216 -6.94 -15.47 17.84
N VAL A 217 -6.25 -14.66 17.05
CA VAL A 217 -5.21 -13.74 17.50
C VAL A 217 -5.50 -12.36 16.92
N LYS A 218 -5.62 -11.36 17.79
CA LYS A 218 -5.59 -9.95 17.35
C LYS A 218 -4.13 -9.54 17.20
N PHE A 219 -3.84 -8.75 16.17
CA PHE A 219 -2.52 -8.19 15.99
C PHE A 219 -2.58 -6.68 15.87
N ARG A 220 -1.53 -6.02 16.34
CA ARG A 220 -1.31 -4.58 16.23
C ARG A 220 0.16 -4.35 15.96
N PHE A 221 0.48 -3.97 14.72
CA PHE A 221 1.86 -3.74 14.30
C PHE A 221 2.01 -2.29 13.83
N GLY A 222 2.79 -1.52 14.60
CA GLY A 222 3.18 -0.16 14.26
C GLY A 222 4.66 -0.12 13.89
N PHE A 223 5.01 0.59 12.81
CA PHE A 223 6.34 0.52 12.21
C PHE A 223 6.97 1.90 12.07
N GLU A 224 8.23 2.03 12.49
CA GLU A 224 9.13 3.10 12.10
C GLU A 224 9.92 2.62 10.86
N ALA A 225 9.31 2.79 9.69
CA ALA A 225 9.82 2.27 8.42
C ALA A 225 9.80 3.38 7.36
N ASP A 226 10.52 4.47 7.63
CA ASP A 226 10.69 5.59 6.70
C ASP A 226 11.44 5.12 5.44
N VAL A 227 10.86 5.36 4.27
CA VAL A 227 11.45 4.91 3.00
C VAL A 227 10.97 5.79 1.84
N SER A 228 11.87 6.05 0.90
CA SER A 228 11.53 6.68 -0.38
C SER A 228 11.40 5.61 -1.45
N MET A 229 10.27 5.61 -2.13
CA MET A 229 9.99 4.83 -3.32
C MET A 229 10.29 5.70 -4.53
N GLU A 230 11.33 5.36 -5.28
CA GLU A 230 11.86 6.19 -6.36
C GLU A 230 11.79 5.47 -7.71
N ASN A 231 11.54 6.25 -8.75
CA ASN A 231 11.58 5.81 -10.15
C ASN A 231 10.87 4.47 -10.41
N CYS A 232 9.65 4.35 -9.90
CA CYS A 232 8.92 3.09 -9.93
C CYS A 232 8.67 2.57 -11.35
N GLN A 233 8.73 1.25 -11.50
CA GLN A 233 8.24 0.51 -12.65
C GLN A 233 6.72 0.65 -12.74
N ASN A 234 6.15 0.53 -13.94
CA ASN A 234 4.70 0.68 -14.13
C ASN A 234 4.17 -0.40 -15.08
N PRO A 235 3.34 -1.33 -14.58
CA PRO A 235 2.76 -2.41 -15.39
C PRO A 235 1.88 -1.96 -16.55
N GLU A 236 1.38 -0.72 -16.51
CA GLU A 236 0.58 -0.16 -17.61
C GLU A 236 1.45 0.31 -18.81
N ASN A 237 2.77 0.38 -18.66
CA ASN A 237 3.66 0.76 -19.75
C ASN A 237 3.79 -0.38 -20.78
N THR A 238 3.86 -0.01 -22.06
CA THR A 238 4.10 -0.97 -23.14
C THR A 238 5.56 -0.93 -23.60
N GLY A 239 6.20 -2.09 -23.71
CA GLY A 239 7.56 -2.21 -24.27
C GLY A 239 8.39 -3.22 -23.50
N ALA A 240 9.67 -3.33 -23.85
CA ALA A 240 10.63 -4.13 -23.10
C ALA A 240 11.14 -3.31 -21.89
N ALA A 241 11.17 -3.95 -20.71
CA ALA A 241 11.88 -3.47 -19.54
C ALA A 241 13.40 -3.63 -19.71
N PHE A 242 14.19 -3.07 -18.80
CA PHE A 242 15.61 -3.37 -18.73
C PHE A 242 15.85 -4.76 -18.14
N ASP A 243 17.07 -5.28 -18.32
CA ASP A 243 17.45 -6.57 -17.73
C ASP A 243 17.34 -6.48 -16.19
N GLY A 244 16.64 -7.42 -15.58
CA GLY A 244 16.36 -7.43 -14.13
C GLY A 244 15.13 -6.61 -13.71
N GLU A 245 14.37 -6.03 -14.65
CA GLU A 245 13.14 -5.31 -14.36
C GLU A 245 11.93 -6.02 -14.98
N GLU A 246 10.80 -5.95 -14.29
CA GLU A 246 9.55 -6.55 -14.75
C GLU A 246 8.82 -5.64 -15.75
N PHE A 247 8.84 -4.33 -15.50
CA PHE A 247 8.15 -3.34 -16.31
C PHE A 247 9.02 -2.11 -16.60
N GLN A 248 8.63 -1.34 -17.60
CA GLN A 248 9.29 -0.06 -17.87
C GLN A 248 9.03 0.94 -16.74
N ARG A 249 10.07 1.71 -16.40
CA ARG A 249 10.04 2.76 -15.38
C ARG A 249 9.18 3.96 -15.77
N GLY A 250 8.60 4.59 -14.76
CA GLY A 250 7.89 5.86 -14.85
C GLY A 250 6.47 5.77 -15.39
N VAL A 251 5.82 6.92 -15.49
CA VAL A 251 4.42 7.07 -15.87
C VAL A 251 4.30 7.83 -17.17
N GLN A 252 3.51 7.29 -18.11
CA GLN A 252 3.21 7.95 -19.38
C GLN A 252 1.93 8.79 -19.26
N VAL A 253 2.06 10.11 -19.44
CA VAL A 253 0.89 10.99 -19.47
C VAL A 253 0.13 10.81 -20.79
N LYS A 254 -1.19 10.70 -20.71
CA LYS A 254 -2.06 10.59 -21.88
C LYS A 254 -2.47 11.99 -22.37
N ALA A 255 -2.30 12.26 -23.67
CA ALA A 255 -2.61 13.57 -24.26
C ALA A 255 -4.08 13.95 -24.03
N GLY A 256 -4.31 15.13 -23.43
CA GLY A 256 -5.65 15.68 -23.21
C GLY A 256 -6.56 14.84 -22.32
N SER A 257 -6.01 13.87 -21.58
CA SER A 257 -6.77 13.05 -20.64
C SER A 257 -6.08 12.93 -19.29
N GLU A 258 -6.78 12.30 -18.36
CA GLU A 258 -6.24 11.97 -17.05
C GLU A 258 -5.49 10.63 -17.10
N THR A 259 -4.32 10.60 -16.47
CA THR A 259 -3.59 9.37 -16.12
C THR A 259 -3.69 9.20 -14.61
N THR A 260 -4.35 8.14 -14.15
CA THR A 260 -4.33 7.77 -12.72
C THR A 260 -3.10 6.93 -12.43
N VAL A 261 -2.38 7.29 -11.37
CA VAL A 261 -1.26 6.54 -10.79
C VAL A 261 -1.60 6.21 -9.34
N GLN A 262 -1.14 5.08 -8.85
CA GLN A 262 -1.49 4.57 -7.53
C GLN A 262 -0.24 4.19 -6.75
N ALA A 263 -0.04 4.82 -5.60
CA ALA A 263 0.83 4.28 -4.56
C ALA A 263 0.12 3.07 -3.96
N THR A 264 0.64 1.87 -4.25
CA THR A 264 0.11 0.61 -3.76
C THR A 264 0.92 0.17 -2.54
N ILE A 265 0.26 -0.19 -1.45
CA ILE A 265 0.91 -0.70 -0.23
C ILE A 265 0.49 -2.15 0.03
N HIS A 266 1.37 -3.09 -0.29
CA HIS A 266 1.16 -4.53 -0.17
C HIS A 266 1.29 -5.00 1.28
N THR A 267 0.25 -5.63 1.82
CA THR A 267 0.22 -6.02 3.26
C THR A 267 0.86 -7.38 3.55
N ASP A 268 1.07 -8.18 2.52
CA ASP A 268 1.59 -9.55 2.55
C ASP A 268 3.08 -9.64 2.83
N HIS A 269 3.85 -8.60 2.49
CA HIS A 269 5.28 -8.49 2.81
C HIS A 269 5.58 -8.81 4.28
N LEU A 270 4.71 -8.37 5.20
CA LEU A 270 4.86 -8.58 6.64
C LEU A 270 4.68 -10.04 7.07
N PHE A 271 4.18 -10.89 6.18
CA PHE A 271 3.82 -12.27 6.49
C PHE A 271 4.68 -13.27 5.71
N TRP A 272 5.59 -12.80 4.87
CA TRP A 272 6.60 -13.60 4.20
C TRP A 272 7.71 -14.03 5.15
N ASP A 273 8.34 -15.15 4.82
CA ASP A 273 9.53 -15.68 5.46
C ASP A 273 10.83 -15.23 4.75
N THR A 274 10.74 -14.31 3.78
CA THR A 274 11.88 -13.78 3.04
C THR A 274 11.72 -12.29 2.78
N VAL A 275 12.85 -11.64 2.55
CA VAL A 275 12.93 -10.25 2.09
C VAL A 275 12.77 -10.13 0.57
N ASP A 276 12.81 -11.26 -0.14
CA ASP A 276 12.51 -11.37 -1.56
C ASP A 276 10.98 -11.36 -1.81
N HIS A 277 10.58 -11.02 -3.03
CA HIS A 277 9.18 -10.85 -3.40
C HIS A 277 8.47 -12.18 -3.70
N GLY A 278 7.17 -12.25 -3.40
CA GLY A 278 6.29 -13.33 -3.89
C GLY A 278 6.31 -14.64 -3.08
N ALA A 279 6.70 -14.59 -1.80
CA ALA A 279 6.54 -15.72 -0.89
C ALA A 279 5.08 -15.90 -0.42
N ILE A 280 4.77 -17.08 0.13
CA ILE A 280 3.45 -17.32 0.70
C ILE A 280 3.36 -16.71 2.12
N PRO A 281 2.28 -15.97 2.45
CA PRO A 281 2.04 -15.52 3.82
C PRO A 281 1.92 -16.68 4.82
N LEU A 282 2.50 -16.50 6.01
CA LEU A 282 2.41 -17.42 7.16
C LEU A 282 2.10 -16.64 8.44
N PHE A 283 1.36 -17.22 9.37
CA PHE A 283 0.93 -16.53 10.61
C PHE A 283 1.32 -17.23 11.92
N ASN A 284 1.71 -18.51 11.88
CA ASN A 284 2.03 -19.28 13.09
C ASN A 284 3.12 -18.63 13.95
N GLN A 285 4.12 -18.01 13.34
CA GLN A 285 5.18 -17.29 14.02
C GLN A 285 4.64 -16.19 14.94
N PHE A 286 3.54 -15.52 14.58
CA PHE A 286 2.89 -14.51 15.41
C PHE A 286 1.96 -15.14 16.44
N ALA A 287 1.18 -16.15 16.05
CA ALA A 287 0.28 -16.84 16.96
C ALA A 287 1.01 -17.48 18.14
N ALA A 288 2.25 -17.95 17.92
CA ALA A 288 3.12 -18.51 18.95
C ALA A 288 3.70 -17.50 19.94
N GLN A 289 3.66 -16.20 19.61
CA GLN A 289 4.07 -15.10 20.48
C GLN A 289 2.89 -14.38 21.13
N ALA A 290 1.66 -14.70 20.72
CA ALA A 290 0.47 -14.01 21.23
C ALA A 290 0.27 -14.25 22.73
N ARG A 291 -0.06 -13.18 23.46
CA ARG A 291 -0.31 -13.18 24.90
C ARG A 291 -1.81 -13.05 25.19
N ASP A 292 -2.28 -13.71 26.26
CA ASP A 292 -3.65 -13.54 26.76
C ASP A 292 -3.78 -12.19 27.48
N VAL A 293 -4.53 -11.26 26.88
CA VAL A 293 -4.88 -9.96 27.42
C VAL A 293 -6.37 -9.93 27.72
N GLY A 294 -6.75 -10.44 28.90
CA GLY A 294 -8.14 -10.37 29.37
C GLY A 294 -9.10 -11.31 28.65
N GLY A 295 -8.62 -12.47 28.22
CA GLY A 295 -9.38 -13.49 27.49
C GLY A 295 -9.26 -13.39 25.97
N GLU A 296 -8.47 -12.46 25.46
CA GLU A 296 -8.17 -12.31 24.03
C GLU A 296 -6.67 -12.46 23.80
N PHE A 297 -6.28 -13.28 22.82
CA PHE A 297 -4.88 -13.40 22.43
C PHE A 297 -4.49 -12.22 21.53
N VAL A 298 -3.43 -11.52 21.91
CA VAL A 298 -2.92 -10.34 21.22
C VAL A 298 -1.42 -10.49 20.98
N VAL A 299 -0.95 -10.12 19.80
CA VAL A 299 0.47 -10.00 19.45
C VAL A 299 0.77 -8.57 18.98
N THR A 300 1.85 -7.97 19.50
CA THR A 300 2.34 -6.64 19.10
C THR A 300 3.79 -6.71 18.64
N MET A 301 4.34 -5.62 18.10
CA MET A 301 5.76 -5.59 17.70
C MET A 301 6.70 -5.91 18.87
N GLU A 302 6.37 -5.46 20.08
CA GLU A 302 7.19 -5.72 21.28
C GLU A 302 7.24 -7.20 21.66
N ASP A 303 6.26 -8.01 21.23
CA ASP A 303 6.27 -9.46 21.43
C ASP A 303 7.26 -10.19 20.53
N LEU A 304 7.74 -9.52 19.47
CA LEU A 304 8.58 -10.11 18.44
C LEU A 304 10.06 -9.79 18.66
N VAL A 305 10.37 -8.90 19.60
CA VAL A 305 11.74 -8.54 19.99
C VAL A 305 12.45 -9.76 20.58
N GLY A 306 13.61 -10.10 20.02
CA GLY A 306 14.45 -11.23 20.40
C GLY A 306 13.96 -12.59 19.89
N VAL A 307 12.88 -12.65 19.12
CA VAL A 307 12.44 -13.90 18.48
C VAL A 307 13.43 -14.26 17.36
N PRO A 308 14.16 -15.39 17.48
CA PRO A 308 15.18 -15.77 16.50
C PRO A 308 14.57 -16.03 15.12
N LEU A 309 15.34 -15.72 14.08
CA LEU A 309 14.95 -15.94 12.69
C LEU A 309 15.21 -17.36 12.19
N ALA A 310 16.11 -18.12 12.82
CA ALA A 310 16.48 -19.45 12.38
C ALA A 310 17.02 -20.34 13.53
N PRO A 311 16.22 -21.29 14.05
CA PRO A 311 14.79 -21.44 13.82
C PRO A 311 13.98 -20.41 14.61
N VAL A 312 12.80 -20.06 14.12
CA VAL A 312 11.78 -19.40 14.94
C VAL A 312 11.36 -20.31 16.08
N VAL A 313 11.19 -19.76 17.28
CA VAL A 313 10.70 -20.46 18.47
C VAL A 313 9.37 -19.89 18.92
N ASP A 314 8.61 -20.64 19.70
CA ASP A 314 7.43 -20.14 20.41
C ASP A 314 7.75 -19.52 21.77
N ALA A 315 6.74 -19.00 22.46
CA ALA A 315 6.86 -18.42 23.80
C ALA A 315 7.35 -19.40 24.90
N GLN A 316 7.63 -20.67 24.58
CA GLN A 316 8.25 -21.66 25.46
C GLN A 316 9.62 -22.14 24.93
N ASP A 317 10.24 -21.37 24.04
CA ASP A 317 11.53 -21.67 23.39
C ASP A 317 11.55 -22.97 22.57
N ARG A 318 10.38 -23.45 22.11
CA ARG A 318 10.30 -24.63 21.25
C ARG A 318 10.41 -24.21 19.80
N SER A 319 11.36 -24.77 19.06
CA SER A 319 11.51 -24.52 17.63
C SER A 319 10.26 -24.94 16.86
N MET A 320 9.75 -24.04 16.03
CA MET A 320 8.52 -24.23 15.28
C MET A 320 8.80 -24.91 13.93
N PRO A 321 8.15 -26.03 13.61
CA PRO A 321 8.19 -26.58 12.26
C PRO A 321 7.29 -25.78 11.31
N TRP A 322 7.61 -25.81 10.02
CA TRP A 322 6.70 -25.35 8.98
C TRP A 322 5.38 -26.11 9.07
N ARG A 323 4.27 -25.40 8.82
CA ARG A 323 2.94 -25.99 8.69
C ARG A 323 2.30 -25.53 7.40
N SER A 324 1.63 -26.44 6.71
CA SER A 324 0.81 -26.13 5.55
C SER A 324 -0.56 -26.76 5.74
N CYS A 325 -1.60 -26.00 5.45
CA CYS A 325 -2.99 -26.43 5.45
C CYS A 325 -3.59 -26.40 4.04
N VAL A 326 -2.75 -26.29 3.01
CA VAL A 326 -3.13 -26.26 1.59
C VAL A 326 -2.49 -27.44 0.84
N ASP A 327 -2.92 -27.66 -0.41
CA ASP A 327 -2.32 -28.69 -1.25
C ASP A 327 -0.84 -28.34 -1.57
N ALA A 328 -0.03 -29.37 -1.81
CA ALA A 328 1.37 -29.18 -2.16
C ALA A 328 1.56 -28.47 -3.51
N SER A 329 0.54 -28.46 -4.38
CA SER A 329 0.54 -27.66 -5.62
C SER A 329 0.49 -26.16 -5.35
N GLU A 330 -0.06 -25.75 -4.20
CA GLU A 330 -0.14 -24.35 -3.77
C GLU A 330 1.08 -23.97 -2.94
N TYR A 331 1.45 -24.82 -1.98
CA TYR A 331 2.63 -24.60 -1.14
C TYR A 331 3.30 -25.92 -0.77
N THR A 332 4.51 -26.11 -1.27
CA THR A 332 5.33 -27.27 -0.93
C THR A 332 6.04 -27.01 0.39
N LEU A 333 5.67 -27.77 1.42
CA LEU A 333 6.30 -27.71 2.73
C LEU A 333 7.83 -27.90 2.64
N PRO A 334 8.63 -26.97 3.19
CA PRO A 334 10.06 -27.16 3.31
C PRO A 334 10.37 -28.36 4.20
N THR A 335 11.36 -29.16 3.78
CA THR A 335 11.85 -30.31 4.57
C THR A 335 13.26 -30.08 5.11
N VAL A 336 13.99 -29.10 4.56
CA VAL A 336 15.31 -28.66 5.00
C VAL A 336 15.42 -27.14 4.75
N PRO A 337 15.57 -26.30 5.79
CA PRO A 337 15.40 -26.65 7.21
C PRO A 337 13.98 -27.15 7.48
N SER A 338 13.83 -28.02 8.49
CA SER A 338 12.53 -28.55 8.89
C SER A 338 11.78 -27.63 9.86
N GLU A 339 12.39 -26.52 10.22
CA GLU A 339 11.90 -25.50 11.14
C GLU A 339 11.76 -24.18 10.38
N VAL A 340 10.82 -23.34 10.81
CA VAL A 340 10.58 -22.01 10.23
C VAL A 340 11.86 -21.19 10.32
N THR A 341 12.29 -20.69 9.17
CA THR A 341 13.46 -19.82 9.04
C THR A 341 13.14 -18.62 8.19
N PHE A 342 13.70 -17.47 8.54
CA PHE A 342 13.52 -16.24 7.80
C PHE A 342 14.80 -15.90 7.03
N GLU A 343 14.67 -15.61 5.74
CA GLU A 343 15.77 -15.29 4.84
C GLU A 343 16.04 -13.79 4.84
N THR A 344 17.23 -13.38 5.30
CA THR A 344 17.61 -11.97 5.42
C THR A 344 18.48 -11.46 4.26
N GLU A 345 18.78 -12.32 3.29
CA GLU A 345 19.77 -12.08 2.23
C GLU A 345 21.14 -11.58 2.73
N GLY A 346 21.51 -11.96 3.96
CA GLY A 346 22.78 -11.55 4.57
C GLY A 346 22.75 -10.12 5.12
N ASN A 347 21.57 -9.52 5.29
CA ASN A 347 21.43 -8.25 5.98
C ASN A 347 21.68 -8.41 7.49
N ASP A 348 22.90 -8.08 7.92
CA ASP A 348 23.33 -8.16 9.32
C ASP A 348 22.59 -7.19 10.26
N ALA A 349 21.81 -6.23 9.74
CA ALA A 349 20.99 -5.33 10.54
C ALA A 349 19.70 -6.01 11.04
N ILE A 350 19.31 -7.14 10.44
CA ILE A 350 18.10 -7.88 10.82
C ILE A 350 18.49 -8.95 11.85
N SER A 351 18.22 -8.68 13.14
CA SER A 351 18.68 -9.54 14.23
C SER A 351 17.61 -10.50 14.79
N ASP A 352 16.34 -10.14 14.64
CA ASP A 352 15.19 -10.87 15.14
C ASP A 352 13.95 -10.64 14.25
N LEU A 353 12.83 -11.28 14.60
CA LEU A 353 11.57 -11.16 13.86
C LEU A 353 11.01 -9.73 13.87
N HIS A 354 11.28 -8.95 14.93
CA HIS A 354 10.88 -7.55 14.99
C HIS A 354 11.61 -6.72 13.91
N ASP A 355 12.94 -6.83 13.84
CA ASP A 355 13.74 -6.14 12.83
C ASP A 355 13.37 -6.57 11.41
N PHE A 356 13.08 -7.86 11.23
CA PHE A 356 12.68 -8.43 9.94
C PHE A 356 11.39 -7.78 9.43
N LEU A 357 10.40 -7.59 10.31
CA LEU A 357 9.13 -6.98 9.94
C LEU A 357 9.25 -5.49 9.67
N ILE A 358 10.12 -4.77 10.39
CA ILE A 358 10.41 -3.37 10.07
C ILE A 358 11.04 -3.27 8.68
N PHE A 359 11.98 -4.17 8.37
CA PHE A 359 12.56 -4.24 7.04
C PHE A 359 11.48 -4.52 5.97
N ASN A 360 10.67 -5.56 6.12
CA ASN A 360 9.63 -5.86 5.14
C ASN A 360 8.53 -4.78 5.08
N ALA A 361 8.26 -4.06 6.17
CA ALA A 361 7.34 -2.92 6.16
C ALA A 361 7.82 -1.80 5.22
N SER A 362 9.13 -1.61 5.12
CA SER A 362 9.72 -0.62 4.22
C SER A 362 9.74 -1.05 2.74
N THR A 363 9.43 -2.30 2.43
CA THR A 363 9.37 -2.79 1.04
C THR A 363 7.95 -2.88 0.50
N MET A 364 6.92 -2.60 1.31
CA MET A 364 5.50 -2.73 0.94
C MET A 364 5.04 -1.81 -0.21
N GLY A 365 5.82 -0.79 -0.58
CA GLY A 365 5.40 0.27 -1.49
C GLY A 365 5.73 0.01 -2.96
N HIS A 366 4.69 0.02 -3.81
CA HIS A 366 4.76 -0.18 -5.25
C HIS A 366 4.04 0.95 -6.01
N LEU A 367 4.15 0.95 -7.34
CA LEU A 367 3.35 1.77 -8.25
C LEU A 367 2.42 0.88 -9.09
N ASN A 368 1.11 1.13 -9.04
CA ASN A 368 0.11 0.45 -9.87
C ASN A 368 0.26 -1.09 -9.88
N GLN A 369 -0.41 -1.81 -8.99
CA GLN A 369 -0.16 -3.26 -8.83
C GLN A 369 1.32 -3.49 -8.44
N ASP A 370 2.02 -4.35 -9.18
CA ASP A 370 3.37 -4.85 -8.88
C ASP A 370 4.52 -3.95 -9.40
N GLY A 371 4.27 -2.68 -9.72
CA GLY A 371 5.33 -1.81 -10.26
C GLY A 371 6.41 -1.45 -9.22
N LEU A 372 7.45 -2.29 -9.17
CA LEU A 372 8.57 -2.18 -8.21
C LEU A 372 9.26 -0.81 -8.25
N CYS A 373 9.56 -0.27 -7.08
CA CYS A 373 10.26 0.99 -6.90
C CYS A 373 11.70 0.76 -6.45
N TYR A 374 12.59 1.69 -6.79
CA TYR A 374 13.89 1.74 -6.13
C TYR A 374 13.71 2.31 -4.73
N ALA A 375 14.10 1.55 -3.71
CA ALA A 375 14.16 2.01 -2.33
C ALA A 375 15.63 2.21 -1.91
N PRO A 376 16.10 3.44 -1.62
CA PRO A 376 17.47 3.66 -1.17
C PRO A 376 17.80 2.85 0.09
N GLY A 377 18.90 2.10 0.04
CA GLY A 377 19.29 1.19 1.13
C GLY A 377 18.81 -0.26 0.96
N PHE A 378 18.02 -0.52 -0.08
CA PHE A 378 17.54 -1.85 -0.46
C PHE A 378 18.14 -2.17 -1.85
N GLU A 379 19.17 -3.01 -1.90
CA GLU A 379 19.53 -3.66 -3.16
C GLU A 379 18.55 -4.82 -3.33
N HIS A 380 17.49 -4.64 -4.13
CA HIS A 380 16.69 -5.78 -4.57
C HIS A 380 17.62 -6.69 -5.36
N SER A 381 17.98 -7.84 -4.77
CA SER A 381 18.71 -8.86 -5.50
C SER A 381 17.68 -9.57 -6.39
N HIS A 382 17.88 -9.49 -7.70
CA HIS A 382 17.03 -10.12 -8.73
C HIS A 382 17.74 -11.35 -9.32
#